data_AF-A0A8T9SW21-F1
#
_entry.id   AF-A0A8T9SW21-F1
#
_cell.length_a   1.000
_cell.length_b   1.000
_cell.length_c   1.000
_cell.angle_alpha   90.00
_cell.angle_beta   90.00
_cell.angle_gamma   90.00
#
_symmetry.space_group_name_H-M   'P 1'
#
loop_
_entity.id
_entity.type
_entity.pdbx_description
1 polymer ?
#
loop_
_entity_poly.entity_id
_entity_poly.type
_entity_poly.pdbx_seq_one_letter_code
_entity_poly.pdbx_strand_id
1 'polypeptide(L)'
;MLVVFGSLTACSTSAQQPTTSQTPAPTQRNLPVQYDPTQDPAMNQPQAPQKDQPVIKPAAKDAPVMVFRKTRCFGTCPAYTATVYADGRVAYDGQDFVNLKGKHELRLPTAVINQALQRANKLHFSQLQNQYLSGVSDLPSTYLTLTLADGTPKTVQTELTNNTPAELKELLAYLTEQFSKIAGNETKK
;
A
#
# COMPACT_ATOMS: atom_id res chain seq x y z
N MET A 1 4.64 46.07 -47.98
CA MET A 1 4.51 45.18 -49.16
C MET A 1 4.24 43.78 -48.63
N LEU A 2 2.97 43.36 -48.59
CA LEU A 2 2.31 42.46 -49.57
C LEU A 2 2.92 41.04 -49.53
N VAL A 3 2.35 40.08 -48.78
CA VAL A 3 1.22 39.16 -49.11
C VAL A 3 1.58 38.13 -50.19
N VAL A 4 1.34 36.83 -49.90
CA VAL A 4 0.78 35.72 -50.75
C VAL A 4 1.14 34.38 -50.06
N PHE A 5 0.24 33.66 -49.37
CA PHE A 5 -0.76 32.67 -49.82
C PHE A 5 -0.21 31.44 -50.57
N GLY A 6 -0.65 30.22 -50.19
CA GLY A 6 -0.77 29.11 -51.14
C GLY A 6 -0.49 27.70 -50.61
N SER A 7 -1.57 27.01 -50.23
CA SER A 7 -1.69 25.56 -49.99
C SER A 7 -1.29 24.70 -51.21
N LEU A 8 -1.02 23.40 -51.01
CA LEU A 8 -1.66 22.29 -51.76
C LEU A 8 -1.19 20.90 -51.30
N THR A 9 -2.20 20.04 -51.15
CA THR A 9 -2.25 18.60 -50.88
C THR A 9 -1.62 17.76 -52.00
N ALA A 10 -1.07 16.59 -51.66
CA ALA A 10 -0.96 15.46 -52.60
C ALA A 10 -1.02 14.11 -51.87
N CYS A 11 -2.05 13.34 -52.20
CA CYS A 11 -2.17 11.91 -51.92
C CYS A 11 -1.19 11.10 -52.80
N SER A 12 -0.73 9.95 -52.33
CA SER A 12 -0.23 8.89 -53.20
C SER A 12 -0.61 7.52 -52.66
N THR A 13 -1.56 6.91 -53.37
CA THR A 13 -1.99 5.53 -53.32
C THR A 13 -0.96 4.66 -54.03
N SER A 14 -0.61 3.50 -53.46
CA SER A 14 -0.12 2.36 -54.24
C SER A 14 -0.67 1.04 -53.68
N ALA A 15 -1.12 0.22 -54.63
CA ALA A 15 -1.88 -1.01 -54.48
C ALA A 15 -1.03 -2.22 -54.07
N GLN A 16 -1.67 -3.22 -53.47
CA GLN A 16 -1.37 -4.65 -53.60
C GLN A 16 -2.54 -5.52 -53.09
N GLN A 17 -3.04 -6.40 -53.95
CA GLN A 17 -3.85 -7.62 -53.68
C GLN A 17 -3.12 -8.78 -54.40
N PRO A 18 -3.50 -10.06 -54.25
CA PRO A 18 -3.89 -10.84 -53.06
C PRO A 18 -3.15 -12.21 -53.01
N THR A 19 -2.97 -12.85 -51.84
CA THR A 19 -2.76 -14.32 -51.78
C THR A 19 -3.28 -14.92 -50.47
N THR A 20 -4.09 -15.96 -50.63
CA THR A 20 -4.65 -16.89 -49.64
C THR A 20 -3.59 -17.55 -48.74
N SER A 21 -3.86 -17.66 -47.43
CA SER A 21 -3.33 -18.74 -46.56
C SER A 21 -4.09 -18.81 -45.23
N GLN A 22 -5.03 -19.77 -45.19
CA GLN A 22 -5.47 -20.62 -44.07
C GLN A 22 -5.16 -20.18 -42.62
N THR A 23 -6.23 -19.90 -41.87
CA THR A 23 -6.27 -19.84 -40.40
C THR A 23 -6.26 -21.26 -39.81
N PRO A 24 -5.30 -21.62 -38.92
CA PRO A 24 -5.47 -22.79 -38.07
C PRO A 24 -6.42 -22.47 -36.91
N ALA A 25 -7.30 -23.44 -36.62
CA ALA A 25 -8.34 -23.39 -35.60
C ALA A 25 -7.81 -23.10 -34.18
N PRO A 26 -8.57 -22.42 -33.31
CA PRO A 26 -8.23 -22.33 -31.90
C PRO A 26 -8.43 -23.69 -31.21
N THR A 27 -7.33 -24.23 -30.70
CA THR A 27 -7.32 -25.40 -29.80
C THR A 27 -8.19 -25.14 -28.57
N GLN A 28 -9.13 -26.05 -28.33
CA GLN A 28 -10.00 -26.07 -27.16
C GLN A 28 -9.18 -26.08 -25.87
N ARG A 29 -9.39 -25.08 -25.00
CA ARG A 29 -8.82 -25.02 -23.65
C ARG A 29 -9.86 -25.57 -22.67
N ASN A 30 -9.57 -26.78 -22.21
CA ASN A 30 -10.07 -27.55 -21.06
C ASN A 30 -11.19 -26.95 -20.19
N LEU A 31 -12.22 -27.77 -20.02
CA LEU A 31 -13.33 -27.60 -19.07
C LEU A 31 -12.84 -27.54 -17.60
N PRO A 32 -13.60 -26.87 -16.71
CA PRO A 32 -13.30 -26.82 -15.28
C PRO A 32 -13.47 -28.21 -14.64
N VAL A 33 -12.42 -28.67 -13.96
CA VAL A 33 -12.52 -29.78 -13.01
C VAL A 33 -13.35 -29.28 -11.83
N GLN A 34 -14.53 -29.88 -11.65
CA GLN A 34 -15.34 -29.66 -10.46
C GLN A 34 -14.70 -30.42 -9.29
N TYR A 35 -14.46 -29.70 -8.20
CA TYR A 35 -13.94 -30.27 -6.95
C TYR A 35 -15.08 -30.95 -6.18
N ASP A 36 -14.98 -32.28 -5.99
CA ASP A 36 -15.87 -33.08 -5.14
C ASP A 36 -15.24 -33.20 -3.74
N PRO A 37 -15.82 -32.60 -2.69
CA PRO A 37 -15.25 -32.57 -1.34
C PRO A 37 -15.32 -33.90 -0.59
N THR A 38 -15.94 -34.94 -1.15
CA THR A 38 -16.25 -36.18 -0.40
C THR A 38 -15.17 -37.26 -0.44
N GLN A 39 -14.03 -37.00 -1.11
CA GLN A 39 -13.00 -38.03 -1.35
C GLN A 39 -11.64 -37.78 -0.67
N ASP A 40 -11.48 -36.74 0.16
CA ASP A 40 -10.25 -36.54 0.93
C ASP A 40 -10.40 -37.01 2.39
N PRO A 41 -9.78 -38.14 2.82
CA PRO A 41 -9.89 -38.65 4.18
C PRO A 41 -9.03 -37.89 5.21
N ALA A 42 -8.56 -36.68 4.90
CA ALA A 42 -7.68 -35.89 5.78
C ALA A 42 -8.43 -34.93 6.74
N MET A 43 -9.75 -35.09 6.92
CA MET A 43 -10.52 -34.39 7.96
C MET A 43 -10.94 -35.35 9.07
N ASN A 44 -10.02 -35.69 9.96
CA ASN A 44 -10.43 -35.95 11.35
C ASN A 44 -9.29 -35.75 12.36
N GLN A 45 -9.02 -34.49 12.71
CA GLN A 45 -8.47 -34.14 14.02
C GLN A 45 -9.14 -32.85 14.50
N PRO A 46 -9.84 -32.86 15.67
CA PRO A 46 -10.27 -31.64 16.33
C PRO A 46 -9.04 -30.86 16.83
N GLN A 47 -8.72 -29.74 16.19
CA GLN A 47 -7.70 -28.83 16.68
C GLN A 47 -8.32 -27.90 17.74
N ALA A 48 -7.82 -28.03 18.97
CA ALA A 48 -8.19 -27.21 20.12
C ALA A 48 -7.86 -25.71 19.90
N PRO A 49 -8.56 -24.77 20.56
CA PRO A 49 -8.38 -23.34 20.35
C PRO A 49 -6.97 -22.87 20.74
N GLN A 50 -6.20 -22.38 19.77
CA GLN A 50 -4.84 -21.86 19.98
C GLN A 50 -4.89 -20.41 20.48
N LYS A 51 -4.42 -20.21 21.72
CA LYS A 51 -4.24 -18.91 22.38
C LYS A 51 -3.10 -18.09 21.73
N ASP A 52 -3.40 -16.82 21.48
CA ASP A 52 -2.53 -15.63 21.38
C ASP A 52 -1.00 -15.87 21.30
N GLN A 53 -0.46 -15.91 20.08
CA GLN A 53 0.97 -15.63 19.82
C GLN A 53 1.11 -14.42 18.87
N PRO A 54 2.11 -13.54 19.06
CA PRO A 54 2.31 -12.39 18.19
C PRO A 54 2.95 -12.82 16.86
N VAL A 55 2.27 -12.53 15.74
CA VAL A 55 2.74 -12.76 14.36
C VAL A 55 3.78 -11.72 13.90
N ILE A 56 4.26 -10.88 14.81
CA ILE A 56 5.22 -9.81 14.52
C ILE A 56 6.39 -9.92 15.51
N LYS A 57 7.55 -10.28 14.98
CA LYS A 57 8.81 -10.36 15.73
C LYS A 57 9.42 -8.94 15.80
N PRO A 58 10.03 -8.53 16.92
CA PRO A 58 10.91 -7.36 16.90
C PRO A 58 12.06 -7.68 15.94
N ALA A 59 12.18 -6.91 14.87
CA ALA A 59 13.37 -6.92 14.03
C ALA A 59 14.62 -6.62 14.90
N ALA A 60 15.80 -7.04 14.45
CA ALA A 60 17.07 -6.73 15.11
C ALA A 60 17.13 -5.24 15.51
N LYS A 61 17.85 -4.88 16.59
CA LYS A 61 17.82 -3.54 17.21
C LYS A 61 18.00 -2.35 16.24
N ASP A 62 18.62 -2.58 15.09
CA ASP A 62 18.90 -1.54 14.08
C ASP A 62 18.02 -1.63 12.81
N ALA A 63 17.11 -2.59 12.74
CA ALA A 63 16.15 -2.72 11.64
C ALA A 63 14.81 -2.07 12.02
N PRO A 64 14.14 -1.37 11.08
CA PRO A 64 12.83 -0.81 11.35
C PRO A 64 11.79 -1.91 11.52
N VAL A 65 10.87 -1.70 12.45
CA VAL A 65 9.69 -2.56 12.62
C VAL A 65 8.50 -2.04 11.81
N MET A 66 8.51 -0.75 11.49
CA MET A 66 7.42 -0.08 10.78
C MET A 66 7.95 1.12 9.99
N VAL A 67 7.42 1.34 8.79
CA VAL A 67 7.60 2.58 8.03
C VAL A 67 6.24 3.10 7.64
N PHE A 68 5.95 4.35 8.01
CA PHE A 68 4.71 5.04 7.69
C PHE A 68 5.01 6.24 6.80
N ARG A 69 4.36 6.33 5.63
CA ARG A 69 4.61 7.41 4.68
C ARG A 69 3.32 7.99 4.15
N LYS A 70 3.24 9.32 4.11
CA LYS A 70 2.17 10.08 3.45
C LYS A 70 2.75 10.86 2.28
N THR A 71 2.06 10.83 1.15
CA THR A 71 2.44 11.56 -0.08
C THR A 71 1.72 12.89 -0.19
N ARG A 72 2.18 13.72 -1.12
CA ARG A 72 1.58 15.02 -1.44
C ARG A 72 0.21 14.85 -2.11
N CYS A 73 -0.60 15.91 -2.03
CA CYS A 73 -1.77 16.15 -2.86
C CYS A 73 -1.65 17.56 -3.46
N PHE A 74 -2.63 18.04 -4.24
CA PHE A 74 -2.64 19.40 -4.79
C PHE A 74 -3.07 20.45 -3.75
N GLY A 75 -3.62 20.01 -2.62
CA GLY A 75 -3.91 20.84 -1.46
C GLY A 75 -2.80 20.82 -0.40
N THR A 76 -3.19 20.99 0.86
CA THR A 76 -2.29 21.11 2.00
C THR A 76 -2.11 19.79 2.77
N CYS A 77 -2.13 18.66 2.08
CA CYS A 77 -1.98 17.36 2.74
C CYS A 77 -0.56 17.21 3.32
N PRO A 78 -0.42 16.82 4.60
CA PRO A 78 0.88 16.55 5.19
C PRO A 78 1.60 15.41 4.45
N ALA A 79 2.83 15.68 3.99
CA ALA A 79 3.71 14.70 3.35
C ALA A 79 4.95 14.48 4.22
N TYR A 80 5.21 13.23 4.59
CA TYR A 80 6.35 12.83 5.42
C TYR A 80 6.59 11.33 5.36
N THR A 81 7.77 10.91 5.83
CA THR A 81 8.09 9.51 6.13
C THR A 81 8.52 9.38 7.59
N ALA A 82 7.99 8.40 8.31
CA ALA A 82 8.39 8.03 9.66
C ALA A 82 8.86 6.57 9.67
N THR A 83 10.14 6.37 9.95
CA THR A 83 10.76 5.04 10.08
C THR A 83 10.93 4.73 11.56
N VAL A 84 10.24 3.69 12.05
CA VAL A 84 10.10 3.36 13.47
C VAL A 84 10.89 2.11 13.81
N TYR A 85 11.66 2.18 14.89
CA TYR A 85 12.49 1.10 15.42
C TYR A 85 11.88 0.50 16.68
N ALA A 86 12.23 -0.75 17.00
CA ALA A 86 11.66 -1.49 18.13
C ALA A 86 11.90 -0.82 19.50
N ASP A 87 12.94 0.00 19.62
CA ASP A 87 13.32 0.71 20.85
C ASP A 87 12.61 2.07 21.04
N GLY A 88 11.73 2.46 20.12
CA GLY A 88 11.04 3.74 20.19
C GLY A 88 11.67 4.86 19.37
N ARG A 89 12.87 4.68 18.79
CA ARG A 89 13.44 5.68 17.87
C ARG A 89 12.55 5.82 16.63
N VAL A 90 12.41 7.06 16.15
CA VAL A 90 11.72 7.38 14.91
C VAL A 90 12.59 8.30 14.08
N ALA A 91 13.07 7.83 12.94
CA ALA A 91 13.68 8.69 11.92
C ALA A 91 12.55 9.30 11.09
N TYR A 92 12.33 10.61 11.24
CA TYR A 92 11.26 11.37 10.62
C TYR A 92 11.83 12.27 9.51
N ASP A 93 11.20 12.26 8.34
CA ASP A 93 11.53 13.16 7.22
C ASP A 93 10.26 13.89 6.77
N GLY A 94 10.12 15.15 7.20
CA GLY A 94 8.97 15.99 6.89
C GLY A 94 9.16 16.77 5.60
N GLN A 95 8.22 16.65 4.67
CA GLN A 95 8.35 17.18 3.32
C GLN A 95 7.47 18.41 3.12
N ASP A 96 6.15 18.25 3.16
CA ASP A 96 5.17 19.30 2.83
C ASP A 96 4.04 19.38 3.84
N PHE A 97 3.56 20.60 4.07
CA PHE A 97 2.44 20.91 4.99
C PHE A 97 2.54 20.19 6.36
N VAL A 98 3.75 20.14 6.91
CA VAL A 98 4.08 19.66 8.25
C VAL A 98 4.84 20.76 8.99
N ASN A 99 4.69 20.81 10.30
CA ASN A 99 5.38 21.77 11.15
C ASN A 99 6.86 21.45 11.27
N LEU A 100 7.20 20.17 11.33
CA LEU A 100 8.58 19.69 11.41
C LEU A 100 9.09 19.30 10.01
N LYS A 101 9.85 20.19 9.36
CA LYS A 101 10.40 19.98 8.01
C LYS A 101 11.82 19.39 8.05
N GLY A 102 12.16 18.55 7.08
CA GLY A 102 13.46 17.89 6.95
C GLY A 102 13.61 16.67 7.84
N LYS A 103 14.86 16.22 8.03
CA LYS A 103 15.20 15.01 8.78
C LYS A 103 15.36 15.29 10.28
N HIS A 104 14.68 14.50 11.11
CA HIS A 104 14.69 14.61 12.57
C HIS A 104 14.68 13.22 13.22
N GLU A 105 15.27 13.14 14.41
CA GLU A 105 15.11 11.98 15.29
C GLU A 105 14.07 12.29 16.36
N LEU A 106 13.00 11.50 16.38
CA LEU A 106 11.92 11.59 17.35
C LEU A 106 11.85 10.31 18.17
N ARG A 107 10.97 10.29 19.17
CA ARG A 107 10.73 9.12 20.03
C ARG A 107 9.23 8.87 20.15
N LEU A 108 8.84 7.60 20.02
CA LEU A 108 7.53 7.11 20.46
C LEU A 108 7.72 6.23 21.70
N PRO A 109 6.77 6.25 22.65
CA PRO A 109 6.71 5.23 23.68
C PRO A 109 6.60 3.84 23.04
N THR A 110 7.36 2.86 23.52
CA THR A 110 7.28 1.49 22.98
C THR A 110 5.89 0.88 23.11
N ALA A 111 5.10 1.32 24.10
CA ALA A 111 3.68 0.95 24.24
C ALA A 111 2.83 1.36 23.02
N VAL A 112 3.10 2.51 22.40
CA VAL A 112 2.41 2.98 21.20
C VAL A 112 2.74 2.08 20.00
N ILE A 113 4.02 1.71 19.87
CA ILE A 113 4.49 0.80 18.83
C ILE A 113 3.82 -0.57 18.99
N ASN A 114 3.86 -1.13 20.21
CA ASN A 114 3.25 -2.42 20.51
C ASN A 114 1.74 -2.40 20.25
N GLN A 115 1.04 -1.32 20.59
CA GLN A 115 -0.39 -1.17 20.31
C GLN A 115 -0.68 -1.14 18.80
N ALA A 116 0.13 -0.43 18.00
CA ALA A 116 -0.01 -0.43 16.55
C ALA A 116 0.21 -1.83 15.94
N LEU A 117 1.26 -2.54 16.38
CA LEU A 117 1.54 -3.91 15.93
C LEU A 117 0.43 -4.89 16.34
N GLN A 118 -0.14 -4.73 17.54
CA GLN A 118 -1.26 -5.55 17.98
C GLN A 118 -2.52 -5.32 17.13
N ARG A 119 -2.83 -4.06 16.79
CA ARG A 119 -3.94 -3.74 15.87
C ARG A 119 -3.72 -4.36 14.49
N ALA A 120 -2.51 -4.23 13.95
CA ALA A 120 -2.14 -4.84 12.67
C ALA A 120 -2.26 -6.38 12.68
N ASN A 121 -1.90 -7.02 13.80
CA ASN A 121 -2.09 -8.46 13.96
C ASN A 121 -3.58 -8.86 13.94
N LYS A 122 -4.43 -8.12 14.69
CA LYS A 122 -5.87 -8.38 14.78
C LYS A 122 -6.61 -8.28 13.44
N LEU A 123 -6.15 -7.42 12.53
CA LEU A 123 -6.73 -7.26 11.20
C LEU A 123 -6.03 -8.13 10.13
N HIS A 124 -5.16 -9.05 10.53
CA HIS A 124 -4.42 -9.94 9.62
C HIS A 124 -3.64 -9.17 8.54
N PHE A 125 -2.87 -8.13 8.94
CA PHE A 125 -2.20 -7.21 8.01
C PHE A 125 -1.39 -7.89 6.89
N SER A 126 -0.75 -9.04 7.17
CA SER A 126 0.02 -9.81 6.18
C SER A 126 -0.83 -10.29 5.00
N GLN A 127 -2.12 -10.52 5.21
CA GLN A 127 -3.08 -11.04 4.22
C GLN A 127 -3.80 -9.93 3.44
N LEU A 128 -3.63 -8.66 3.83
CA LEU A 128 -4.25 -7.54 3.10
C LEU A 128 -3.74 -7.45 1.66
N GLN A 129 -4.56 -6.87 0.79
CA GLN A 129 -4.11 -6.49 -0.54
C GLN A 129 -2.99 -5.46 -0.44
N ASN A 130 -2.10 -5.44 -1.43
CA ASN A 130 -1.00 -4.50 -1.44
C ASN A 130 -1.48 -3.05 -1.67
N GLN A 131 -2.65 -2.85 -2.28
CA GLN A 131 -3.12 -1.54 -2.70
C GLN A 131 -4.65 -1.42 -2.60
N TYR A 132 -5.11 -0.26 -2.12
CA TYR A 132 -6.52 0.15 -2.09
C TYR A 132 -6.64 1.56 -2.69
N LEU A 133 -6.68 1.64 -4.02
CA LEU A 133 -6.68 2.90 -4.79
C LEU A 133 -8.04 3.16 -5.42
N SER A 134 -8.43 4.42 -5.47
CA SER A 134 -9.69 4.88 -6.06
C SER A 134 -9.54 5.45 -7.47
N GLY A 135 -8.31 5.74 -7.90
CA GLY A 135 -8.03 6.37 -9.19
C GLY A 135 -8.24 7.89 -9.20
N VAL A 136 -8.54 8.50 -8.05
CA VAL A 136 -8.69 9.95 -7.91
C VAL A 136 -7.31 10.60 -7.82
N SER A 137 -6.95 11.43 -8.80
CA SER A 137 -5.60 11.96 -8.96
C SER A 137 -5.10 12.90 -7.86
N ASP A 138 -6.02 13.50 -7.08
CA ASP A 138 -5.70 14.50 -6.04
C ASP A 138 -5.76 13.95 -4.60
N LEU A 139 -5.85 12.62 -4.42
CA LEU A 139 -5.81 12.04 -3.09
C LEU A 139 -4.38 11.67 -2.68
N PRO A 140 -3.95 11.96 -1.44
CA PRO A 140 -2.66 11.49 -0.96
C PRO A 140 -2.73 9.98 -0.73
N SER A 141 -1.72 9.26 -1.24
CA SER A 141 -1.46 7.88 -0.82
C SER A 141 -0.82 7.85 0.57
N THR A 142 -1.30 6.93 1.40
CA THR A 142 -0.68 6.50 2.66
C THR A 142 -0.09 5.10 2.47
N TYR A 143 1.14 4.91 2.91
CA TYR A 143 1.83 3.63 2.91
C TYR A 143 2.13 3.22 4.34
N LEU A 144 1.81 1.97 4.67
CA LEU A 144 2.27 1.32 5.90
C LEU A 144 3.07 0.08 5.51
N THR A 145 4.33 0.04 5.94
CA THR A 145 5.19 -1.13 5.84
C THR A 145 5.41 -1.69 7.22
N LEU A 146 5.20 -2.99 7.42
CA LEU A 146 5.52 -3.71 8.65
C LEU A 146 6.54 -4.80 8.36
N THR A 147 7.49 -4.97 9.27
CA THR A 147 8.40 -6.13 9.26
C THR A 147 7.67 -7.31 9.93
N LEU A 148 7.45 -8.40 9.19
CA LEU A 148 6.75 -9.59 9.66
C LEU A 148 7.65 -10.46 10.56
N ALA A 149 7.07 -11.49 11.20
CA ALA A 149 7.83 -12.39 12.09
C ALA A 149 9.01 -13.11 11.43
N ASP A 150 8.91 -13.39 10.13
CA ASP A 150 9.99 -13.98 9.32
C ASP A 150 11.07 -12.96 8.89
N GLY A 151 10.89 -11.68 9.24
CA GLY A 151 11.79 -10.58 8.89
C GLY A 151 11.50 -9.94 7.53
N THR A 152 10.51 -10.44 6.77
CA THR A 152 10.15 -9.86 5.47
C THR A 152 9.26 -8.62 5.62
N PRO A 153 9.37 -7.62 4.73
CA PRO A 153 8.49 -6.46 4.75
C PRO A 153 7.16 -6.74 4.04
N LYS A 154 6.04 -6.36 4.66
CA LYS A 154 4.73 -6.23 4.00
C LYS A 154 4.36 -4.77 3.88
N THR A 155 4.07 -4.32 2.66
CA THR A 155 3.59 -2.95 2.39
C THR A 155 2.14 -2.95 1.95
N VAL A 156 1.35 -2.03 2.48
CA VAL A 156 0.00 -1.70 2.02
C VAL A 156 -0.07 -0.21 1.67
N GLN A 157 -0.55 0.10 0.48
CA GLN A 157 -0.84 1.45 0.00
C GLN A 157 -2.34 1.70 -0.04
N THR A 158 -2.78 2.89 0.36
CA THR A 158 -4.20 3.26 0.33
C THR A 158 -4.40 4.76 0.17
N GLU A 159 -5.48 5.15 -0.51
CA GLU A 159 -5.98 6.54 -0.59
C GLU A 159 -7.06 6.85 0.46
N LEU A 160 -7.26 5.95 1.44
CA LEU A 160 -8.22 6.06 2.54
C LEU A 160 -9.70 6.22 2.12
N THR A 161 -10.06 5.77 0.91
CA THR A 161 -11.44 5.84 0.39
C THR A 161 -12.30 4.66 0.83
N ASN A 162 -13.53 4.54 0.32
CA ASN A 162 -14.48 3.49 0.70
C ASN A 162 -14.00 2.06 0.44
N ASN A 163 -13.04 1.85 -0.47
CA ASN A 163 -12.46 0.54 -0.75
C ASN A 163 -11.45 0.07 0.32
N THR A 164 -11.04 0.95 1.22
CA THR A 164 -10.05 0.64 2.25
C THR A 164 -10.75 0.04 3.46
N PRO A 165 -10.33 -1.14 3.96
CA PRO A 165 -10.92 -1.78 5.14
C PRO A 165 -11.01 -0.84 6.34
N ALA A 166 -12.11 -0.89 7.08
CA ALA A 166 -12.37 0.02 8.19
C ALA A 166 -11.28 -0.08 9.28
N GLU A 167 -10.89 -1.30 9.62
CA GLU A 167 -9.85 -1.61 10.61
C GLU A 167 -8.48 -1.08 10.18
N LEU A 168 -8.19 -1.10 8.88
CA LEU A 168 -6.98 -0.48 8.33
C LEU A 168 -7.04 1.05 8.48
N LYS A 169 -8.18 1.68 8.16
CA LYS A 169 -8.35 3.14 8.37
C LYS A 169 -8.13 3.52 9.83
N GLU A 170 -8.66 2.75 10.77
CA GLU A 170 -8.49 2.99 12.21
C GLU A 170 -7.02 2.87 12.66
N LEU A 171 -6.28 1.88 12.14
CA LEU A 171 -4.84 1.76 12.40
C LEU A 171 -4.07 2.97 11.85
N LEU A 172 -4.36 3.37 10.61
CA LEU A 172 -3.67 4.50 9.97
C LEU A 172 -4.02 5.84 10.63
N ALA A 173 -5.27 6.01 11.10
CA ALA A 173 -5.69 7.16 11.89
C ALA A 173 -4.97 7.22 13.24
N TYR A 174 -4.88 6.08 13.95
CA TYR A 174 -4.10 5.98 15.18
C TYR A 174 -2.64 6.37 14.96
N LEU A 175 -1.98 5.84 13.93
CA LEU A 175 -0.59 6.19 13.63
C LEU A 175 -0.43 7.66 13.26
N THR A 176 -1.34 8.21 12.44
CA THR A 176 -1.33 9.63 12.07
C THR A 176 -1.38 10.53 13.31
N GLU A 177 -2.24 10.19 14.28
CA GLU A 177 -2.38 10.91 15.55
C GLU A 177 -1.14 10.78 16.45
N GLN A 178 -0.48 9.63 16.47
CA GLN A 178 0.75 9.47 17.26
C GLN A 178 1.91 10.26 16.65
N PHE A 179 1.99 10.31 15.31
CA PHE A 179 3.00 11.10 14.63
C PHE A 179 2.73 12.60 14.69
N SER A 180 1.47 13.06 14.67
CA SER A 180 1.14 14.48 14.84
C SER A 180 1.61 15.02 16.19
N LYS A 181 1.41 14.25 17.26
CA LYS A 181 1.84 14.61 18.63
C LYS A 181 3.34 14.82 18.75
N ILE A 182 4.14 13.90 18.20
CA ILE A 182 5.60 13.97 18.32
C ILE A 182 6.24 14.93 17.31
N ALA A 183 5.59 15.18 16.17
CA ALA A 183 6.05 16.11 15.15
C ALA A 183 5.51 17.55 15.35
N GLY A 184 4.70 17.77 16.40
CA GLY A 184 4.14 19.08 16.74
C GLY A 184 3.09 19.58 15.74
N ASN A 185 2.41 18.70 15.00
CA ASN A 185 1.40 19.07 13.99
C ASN A 185 0.02 19.38 14.60
N GLU A 186 -0.15 19.34 15.92
CA GLU A 186 -1.37 19.80 16.56
C GLU A 186 -1.36 21.33 16.65
N THR A 187 -2.18 21.98 15.82
CA THR A 187 -2.57 23.37 16.05
C THR A 187 -3.23 23.45 17.43
N LYS A 188 -2.55 24.06 18.41
CA LYS A 188 -3.22 24.56 19.61
C LYS A 188 -4.39 25.43 19.17
N LYS A 189 -5.61 24.95 19.42
CA LYS A 189 -6.83 25.72 19.26
C LYS A 189 -7.09 26.54 20.52
#